data_AF-A0A847Z1V7-F1
#
_entry.id   AF-A0A847Z1V7-F1
#
_cell.length_a   1.000
_cell.length_b   1.000
_cell.length_c   1.000
_cell.angle_alpha   90.00
_cell.angle_beta   90.00
_cell.angle_gamma   90.00
#
_symmetry.space_group_name_H-M   'P 1'
#
loop_
_entity.id
_entity.type
_entity.pdbx_description
1 polymer ?
#
loop_
_entity_poly.entity_id
_entity_poly.type
_entity_poly.pdbx_seq_one_letter_code
_entity_poly.pdbx_strand_id
1 'polypeptide(L)' 'IGERINPTGKKALKLALINNDIGYILKQAAEQINAGADILDINVGIPDIDQKQTITRIIKAVQGITNAPLQID' A
#
# COMPACT_ATOMS: atom_id res chain seq x y z
N ILE A 1 -11.12 8.90 -1.20
CA ILE A 1 -10.26 7.89 -0.53
C ILE A 1 -9.81 6.90 -1.59
N GLY A 2 -8.50 6.64 -1.70
CA GLY A 2 -7.96 5.64 -2.61
C GLY A 2 -7.79 4.28 -1.92
N GLU A 3 -8.42 3.24 -2.45
CA GLU A 3 -8.52 1.87 -1.87
C GLU A 3 -7.72 0.80 -2.64
N ARG A 4 -6.83 1.20 -3.56
CA ARG A 4 -6.14 0.24 -4.44
C ARG A 4 -5.05 -0.55 -3.73
N ILE A 5 -4.52 -0.07 -2.59
CA ILE A 5 -3.51 -0.77 -1.78
C ILE A 5 -4.22 -1.72 -0.81
N ASN A 6 -4.85 -2.75 -1.39
CA ASN A 6 -5.49 -3.84 -0.67
C ASN A 6 -5.34 -5.12 -1.50
N PRO A 7 -4.70 -6.18 -0.97
CA PRO A 7 -4.37 -7.40 -1.72
C PRO A 7 -5.57 -8.30 -2.01
N THR A 8 -6.74 -8.04 -1.41
CA THR A 8 -7.96 -8.85 -1.62
C THR A 8 -8.34 -8.88 -3.11
N GLY A 9 -8.33 -10.08 -3.70
CA GLY A 9 -8.61 -10.28 -5.13
C GLY A 9 -7.51 -9.78 -6.10
N LYS A 10 -6.42 -9.17 -5.61
CA LYS A 10 -5.37 -8.56 -6.44
C LYS A 10 -4.06 -9.36 -6.40
N LYS A 11 -3.94 -10.33 -7.32
CA LYS A 11 -2.75 -11.21 -7.44
C LYS A 11 -1.43 -10.45 -7.53
N ALA A 12 -1.36 -9.38 -8.31
CA ALA A 12 -0.14 -8.60 -8.49
C ALA A 12 0.32 -7.90 -7.20
N LEU A 13 -0.62 -7.27 -6.47
CA LEU A 13 -0.31 -6.64 -5.19
C LEU A 13 0.07 -7.67 -4.13
N LYS A 14 -0.61 -8.82 -4.08
CA LYS A 14 -0.23 -9.93 -3.20
C LYS A 14 1.23 -10.35 -3.42
N LEU A 15 1.64 -10.55 -4.67
CA LEU A 15 3.01 -10.91 -5.01
C LEU A 15 3.99 -9.79 -4.66
N ALA A 16 3.62 -8.53 -4.87
CA ALA A 16 4.45 -7.39 -4.47
C ALA A 16 4.70 -7.35 -2.96
N LEU A 17 3.68 -7.63 -2.14
CA LEU A 17 3.83 -7.73 -0.69
C LEU A 17 4.78 -8.87 -0.28
N ILE A 18 4.61 -10.07 -0.85
CA ILE A 18 5.43 -11.25 -0.55
C ILE A 18 6.90 -11.01 -0.96
N ASN A 19 7.11 -10.44 -2.15
CA ASN A 19 8.45 -10.22 -2.70
C ASN A 19 9.11 -8.93 -2.17
N ASN A 20 8.44 -8.19 -1.28
CA ASN A 20 8.89 -6.88 -0.82
C ASN A 20 9.12 -5.88 -1.97
N ASP A 21 8.33 -5.95 -3.04
CA ASP A 21 8.36 -4.99 -4.15
C ASP A 21 7.68 -3.68 -3.73
N ILE A 22 8.46 -2.86 -3.02
CA ILE A 22 8.01 -1.54 -2.56
C ILE A 22 7.75 -0.60 -3.74
N GLY A 23 8.47 -0.76 -4.85
CA GLY A 23 8.29 0.07 -6.05
C GLY A 23 6.87 -0.03 -6.62
N TYR A 24 6.34 -1.25 -6.72
CA TYR A 24 4.97 -1.48 -7.15
C TYR A 24 3.95 -0.79 -6.24
N ILE A 25 4.13 -0.87 -4.93
CA ILE A 25 3.23 -0.28 -3.93
C ILE A 25 3.26 1.25 -4.01
N LEU A 26 4.46 1.85 -4.10
CA LEU A 26 4.62 3.29 -4.26
C LEU A 26 3.99 3.80 -5.56
N LYS A 27 4.11 3.04 -6.65
CA LYS A 27 3.42 3.36 -7.90
C LYS A 27 1.90 3.38 -7.72
N GLN A 28 1.32 2.39 -7.04
CA GLN A 28 -0.12 2.39 -6.75
C GLN A 28 -0.55 3.56 -5.85
N ALA A 29 0.27 3.94 -4.87
CA ALA A 29 0.01 5.13 -4.06
C ALA A 29 0.02 6.40 -4.91
N ALA A 30 1.08 6.62 -5.69
CA ALA A 30 1.24 7.79 -6.55
C ALA A 30 0.12 7.91 -7.59
N GLU A 31 -0.27 6.81 -8.24
CA GLU A 31 -1.38 6.78 -9.20
C GLU A 31 -2.70 7.27 -8.57
N GLN A 32 -2.97 6.88 -7.32
CA GLN A 32 -4.19 7.29 -6.63
C GLN A 32 -4.16 8.75 -6.20
N ILE A 33 -3.02 9.22 -5.69
CA ILE A 33 -2.84 10.64 -5.35
C ILE A 33 -3.00 11.51 -6.59
N ASN A 34 -2.35 11.14 -7.71
CA ASN A 34 -2.46 11.86 -8.98
C ASN A 34 -3.88 11.84 -9.55
N ALA A 35 -4.68 10.81 -9.21
CA ALA A 35 -6.09 10.73 -9.55
C ALA A 35 -7.01 11.51 -8.59
N GLY A 36 -6.46 12.23 -7.60
CA GLY A 36 -7.20 13.08 -6.67
C GLY A 36 -7.62 12.40 -5.37
N ALA A 37 -6.97 11.31 -4.96
CA ALA A 37 -7.22 10.72 -3.65
C ALA A 37 -6.69 11.60 -2.52
N ASP A 38 -7.57 12.15 -1.68
CA ASP A 38 -7.18 12.97 -0.52
C ASP A 38 -6.66 12.14 0.67
N ILE A 39 -7.01 10.85 0.72
CA ILE A 39 -6.63 9.88 1.76
C ILE A 39 -6.33 8.55 1.05
N LEU A 40 -5.30 7.83 1.50
CA LEU A 40 -5.01 6.47 1.02
C LEU A 40 -5.34 5.44 2.10
N ASP A 41 -6.13 4.44 1.72
CA ASP A 41 -6.39 3.24 2.49
C ASP A 41 -5.31 2.19 2.22
N ILE A 42 -4.71 1.66 3.29
CA ILE A 42 -3.58 0.74 3.27
C ILE A 42 -3.95 -0.53 4.05
N ASN A 43 -4.17 -1.62 3.32
CA ASN A 43 -4.34 -2.96 3.85
C ASN A 43 -3.23 -3.87 3.31
N VAL A 44 -2.58 -4.63 4.18
CA VAL A 44 -1.52 -5.58 3.81
C VAL A 44 -1.80 -7.01 4.30
N GLY A 45 -2.99 -7.27 4.84
CA GLY A 45 -3.35 -8.53 5.46
C GLY A 45 -3.37 -9.70 4.48
N ILE A 46 -2.33 -10.53 4.51
CA ILE A 46 -2.27 -11.84 3.85
C ILE A 46 -1.55 -12.85 4.75
N PRO A 47 -1.89 -14.16 4.66
CA PRO A 47 -1.27 -15.19 5.50
C PRO A 47 0.24 -15.37 5.29
N ASP A 48 0.73 -14.96 4.12
CA ASP A 48 2.07 -15.28 3.62
C ASP A 48 3.17 -14.30 4.10
N ILE A 49 2.86 -13.34 4.98
CA ILE A 49 3.80 -12.30 5.42
C ILE A 49 3.74 -12.05 6.93
N ASP A 50 4.82 -11.48 7.49
CA ASP A 50 4.74 -10.77 8.77
C ASP A 50 4.02 -9.43 8.55
N GLN A 51 2.74 -9.39 8.95
CA GLN A 51 1.88 -8.22 8.75
C GLN A 51 2.42 -6.99 9.48
N LYS A 52 2.93 -7.14 10.71
CA LYS A 52 3.41 -6.01 11.54
C LYS A 52 4.67 -5.40 10.93
N GLN A 53 5.61 -6.23 10.51
CA GLN A 53 6.83 -5.77 9.85
C GLN A 53 6.50 -5.12 8.49
N THR A 54 5.63 -5.76 7.72
CA THR A 54 5.30 -5.31 6.37
C THR A 54 4.55 -3.99 6.37
N ILE A 55 3.53 -3.84 7.23
CA ILE A 55 2.74 -2.60 7.30
C ILE A 55 3.61 -1.42 7.73
N THR A 56 4.50 -1.62 8.71
CA THR A 56 5.43 -0.57 9.18
C THR A 56 6.32 -0.07 8.05
N ARG A 57 6.85 -0.98 7.23
CA ARG A 57 7.70 -0.64 6.08
C ARG A 57 6.92 0.10 5.00
N ILE A 58 5.72 -0.37 4.67
CA ILE A 58 4.88 0.23 3.63
C ILE A 58 4.42 1.63 4.04
N ILE A 59 3.96 1.82 5.27
CA ILE A 59 3.58 3.14 5.80
C ILE A 59 4.74 4.12 5.64
N LYS A 60 5.95 3.76 6.10
CA LYS A 60 7.13 4.62 5.99
C LYS A 60 7.48 4.96 4.54
N ALA A 61 7.39 3.98 3.65
CA ALA A 61 7.68 4.19 2.24
C ALA A 61 6.64 5.14 1.59
N VAL A 62 5.35 4.90 1.81
CA VAL A 62 4.26 5.71 1.24
C VAL A 62 4.29 7.13 1.77
N GLN A 63 4.54 7.33 3.07
CA GLN A 63 4.71 8.67 3.66
C GLN A 63 5.90 9.45 3.05
N GLY A 64 6.87 8.76 2.44
CA GLY A 64 7.98 9.41 1.75
C GLY A 64 7.60 10.07 0.42
N ILE A 65 6.42 9.78 -0.15
CA ILE A 65 6.01 10.28 -1.47
C ILE A 65 4.71 11.08 -1.47
N THR A 66 3.99 11.15 -0.35
CA THR A 66 2.74 11.90 -0.24
C THR A 66 2.54 12.44 1.18
N ASN A 67 1.85 13.58 1.26
CA ASN A 67 1.38 14.18 2.52
C ASN A 67 -0.07 13.80 2.83
N ALA A 68 -0.73 13.03 1.97
CA ALA A 68 -2.09 12.56 2.22
C ALA A 68 -2.12 11.70 3.50
N PRO A 69 -3.14 11.87 4.37
CA PRO A 69 -3.36 10.96 5.49
C PRO A 69 -3.48 9.51 5.03
N LEU A 70 -2.99 8.58 5.86
CA LEU A 70 -3.12 7.15 5.64
C LEU A 70 -4.17 6.59 6.59
N GLN A 71 -5.14 5.85 6.03
CA GLN A 71 -6.04 4.99 6.77
C GLN A 71 -5.43 3.58 6.80
N ILE A 72 -5.21 3.05 8.00
CA ILE A 72 -4.57 1.75 8.19
C ILE A 72 -5.63 0.72 8.56
N ASP A 73 -5.73 -0.33 7.75
CA ASP A 73 -6.63 -1.49 7.93
C ASP A 73 -5.83 -2.78 8.19
#